data_AF-A0A8S3J7M3-F1
#
_entry.id   AF-A0A8S3J7M3-F1
#
_cell.length_a   1.000
_cell.length_b   1.000
_cell.length_c   1.000
_cell.angle_alpha   90.00
_cell.angle_beta   90.00
_cell.angle_gamma   90.00
#
_symmetry.space_group_name_H-M   'P 1'
#
loop_
_entity.id
_entity.type
_entity.pdbx_description
1 polymer ?
#
loop_
_entity_poly.entity_id
_entity_poly.type
_entity_poly.pdbx_seq_one_letter_code
_entity_poly.pdbx_strand_id
1 'polypeptide(L)'
;MRVVAPSYFAASSDLIVGAGFMGAPTVSHELLPNGHECLEAVNVLEKYLSTNIAGIFTAEIGGANGMIGLLVAAMKNIFCIDGDAMGRAFPYLNQCLSFIHGLPATPSCLCDVRGETIIGTDESISNSQELEEFFRKECTKRGLCVGVAFPPIHGTQLEENILPYSLSRAWFLGEAKFNHRIDAIQAVARAG
;
A
#
# COMPACT_ATOMS: atom_id res chain seq x y z
N MET A 1 -11.56 -6.21 11.90
CA MET A 1 -10.63 -6.17 10.76
C MET A 1 -10.18 -7.59 10.47
N ARG A 2 -10.16 -8.02 9.19
CA ARG A 2 -9.85 -9.39 8.80
C ARG A 2 -8.52 -9.39 8.06
N VAL A 3 -7.49 -9.98 8.67
CA VAL A 3 -6.18 -10.19 8.03
C VAL A 3 -6.14 -11.63 7.50
N VAL A 4 -5.74 -11.82 6.25
CA VAL A 4 -5.67 -13.13 5.60
C VAL A 4 -4.32 -13.34 4.93
N ALA A 5 -3.87 -14.59 4.86
CA ALA A 5 -2.69 -14.94 4.09
C ALA A 5 -2.92 -14.65 2.59
N PRO A 6 -1.86 -14.40 1.81
CA PRO A 6 -1.98 -14.22 0.35
C PRO A 6 -2.73 -15.36 -0.35
N SER A 7 -2.52 -16.60 0.11
CA SER A 7 -3.16 -17.81 -0.41
C SER A 7 -4.69 -17.87 -0.23
N TYR A 8 -5.28 -16.97 0.56
CA TYR A 8 -6.73 -16.89 0.73
C TYR A 8 -7.45 -16.51 -0.58
N PHE A 9 -6.83 -15.70 -1.42
CA PHE A 9 -7.36 -15.31 -2.73
C PHE A 9 -6.68 -16.14 -3.81
N ALA A 10 -7.42 -17.08 -4.40
CA ALA A 10 -6.91 -17.99 -5.42
C ALA A 10 -7.62 -17.83 -6.77
N ALA A 11 -8.63 -16.95 -6.87
CA ALA A 11 -9.34 -16.72 -8.12
C ALA A 11 -8.77 -15.50 -8.84
N SER A 12 -8.72 -15.56 -10.18
CA SER A 12 -8.33 -14.41 -11.00
C SER A 12 -9.38 -13.30 -10.97
N SER A 13 -10.62 -13.59 -10.57
CA SER A 13 -11.67 -12.59 -10.39
C SER A 13 -11.47 -11.71 -9.16
N ASP A 14 -10.63 -12.12 -8.21
CA ASP A 14 -10.35 -11.34 -7.02
C ASP A 14 -9.37 -10.23 -7.38
N LEU A 15 -9.80 -8.97 -7.26
CA LEU A 15 -8.93 -7.81 -7.42
C LEU A 15 -8.42 -7.31 -6.07
N ILE A 16 -7.10 -7.21 -5.95
CA ILE A 16 -6.42 -6.76 -4.75
C ILE A 16 -5.56 -5.55 -5.13
N VAL A 17 -5.54 -4.53 -4.27
CA VAL A 17 -4.81 -3.28 -4.52
C VAL A 17 -3.80 -3.02 -3.40
N GLY A 18 -2.65 -2.45 -3.74
CA GLY A 18 -1.71 -1.89 -2.76
C GLY A 18 -2.06 -0.45 -2.44
N ALA A 19 -1.87 0.00 -1.19
CA ALA A 19 -2.06 1.41 -0.84
C ALA A 19 -0.99 1.96 0.10
N GLY A 20 -0.72 3.25 -0.01
CA GLY A 20 0.24 3.97 0.83
C GLY A 20 0.23 5.47 0.54
N PHE A 21 0.95 6.24 1.35
CA PHE A 21 1.16 7.66 1.14
C PHE A 21 2.42 7.92 0.31
N MET A 22 2.33 8.93 -0.54
CA MET A 22 3.46 9.57 -1.23
C MET A 22 3.54 11.04 -0.81
N GLY A 23 4.74 11.53 -0.55
CA GLY A 23 4.91 12.92 -0.17
C GLY A 23 6.18 13.22 0.62
N ALA A 24 6.22 14.40 1.22
CA ALA A 24 7.28 14.84 2.10
C ALA A 24 6.93 14.49 3.56
N PRO A 25 7.74 13.67 4.26
CA PRO A 25 7.49 13.32 5.66
C PRO A 25 7.34 14.54 6.58
N THR A 26 8.09 15.61 6.31
CA THR A 26 8.02 16.86 7.09
C THR A 26 6.64 17.49 7.07
N VAL A 27 5.93 17.39 5.93
CA VAL A 27 4.61 18.00 5.76
C VAL A 27 3.54 17.27 6.56
N SER A 28 3.71 15.97 6.82
CA SER A 28 2.77 15.19 7.65
C SER A 28 2.65 15.69 9.10
N HIS A 29 3.60 16.52 9.56
CA HIS A 29 3.55 17.15 10.88
C HIS A 29 2.80 18.49 10.90
N GLU A 30 2.59 19.12 9.74
CA GLU A 30 1.96 20.44 9.61
C GLU A 30 0.58 20.36 8.94
N LEU A 31 0.45 19.47 7.96
CA LEU A 31 -0.78 19.15 7.25
C LEU A 31 -1.25 17.77 7.71
N LEU A 32 -2.15 17.76 8.69
CA LEU A 32 -2.73 16.52 9.19
C LEU A 32 -3.57 15.85 8.07
N PRO A 33 -3.37 14.55 7.82
CA PRO A 33 -4.22 13.83 6.88
C PRO A 33 -5.67 13.79 7.36
N ASN A 34 -6.61 13.80 6.42
CA ASN A 34 -8.03 13.64 6.71
C ASN A 34 -8.39 12.18 7.05
N GLY A 35 -7.47 11.23 6.77
CA GLY A 35 -7.57 9.81 7.10
C GLY A 35 -8.29 8.96 6.04
N HIS A 36 -8.75 9.57 4.94
CA HIS A 36 -9.53 8.95 3.88
C HIS A 36 -8.80 8.97 2.54
N GLU A 37 -7.62 9.58 2.41
CA GLU A 37 -6.94 9.78 1.13
C GLU A 37 -6.69 8.46 0.40
N CYS A 38 -6.12 7.47 1.10
CA CYS A 38 -5.90 6.14 0.50
C CYS A 38 -7.21 5.41 0.19
N LEU A 39 -8.24 5.59 1.03
CA LEU A 39 -9.56 5.01 0.79
C LEU A 39 -10.21 5.59 -0.47
N GLU A 40 -10.17 6.91 -0.64
CA GLU A 40 -10.74 7.59 -1.80
C GLU A 40 -9.98 7.25 -3.08
N ALA A 41 -8.64 7.14 -3.03
CA ALA A 41 -7.85 6.65 -4.16
C ALA A 41 -8.29 5.23 -4.57
N VAL A 42 -8.49 4.33 -3.61
CA VAL A 42 -8.98 2.96 -3.87
C VAL A 42 -10.42 2.98 -4.41
N ASN A 43 -11.31 3.81 -3.87
CA ASN A 43 -12.69 3.93 -4.33
C ASN A 43 -12.80 4.46 -5.77
N VAL A 44 -11.95 5.43 -6.14
CA VAL A 44 -11.89 5.95 -7.52
C VAL A 44 -11.36 4.88 -8.47
N LEU A 45 -10.33 4.15 -8.07
CA LEU A 45 -9.79 3.04 -8.86
C LEU A 45 -10.82 1.92 -9.04
N GLU A 46 -11.55 1.54 -7.98
CA GLU A 46 -12.64 0.55 -8.04
C GLU A 46 -13.75 0.95 -9.01
N LYS A 47 -14.17 2.23 -8.98
CA LYS A 47 -15.16 2.78 -9.91
C LYS A 47 -14.65 2.73 -11.35
N TYR A 48 -13.39 3.09 -11.58
CA TYR A 48 -12.77 3.04 -12.91
C TYR A 48 -12.73 1.62 -13.47
N LEU A 49 -12.35 0.64 -12.64
CA LEU A 49 -12.31 -0.79 -13.00
C LEU A 49 -13.70 -1.42 -13.15
N SER A 50 -14.77 -0.73 -12.73
CA SER A 50 -16.14 -1.24 -12.72
C SER A 50 -16.27 -2.61 -12.02
N THR A 51 -15.40 -2.89 -11.05
CA THR A 51 -15.28 -4.17 -10.35
C THR A 51 -14.86 -3.92 -8.92
N ASN A 52 -15.46 -4.64 -7.96
CA ASN A 52 -15.16 -4.48 -6.54
C ASN A 52 -13.74 -4.96 -6.20
N ILE A 53 -13.05 -4.21 -5.34
CA ILE A 53 -11.78 -4.60 -4.74
C ILE A 53 -12.06 -5.52 -3.56
N ALA A 54 -11.53 -6.75 -3.63
CA ALA A 54 -11.75 -7.79 -2.63
C ALA A 54 -10.79 -7.69 -1.44
N GLY A 55 -9.57 -7.18 -1.67
CA GLY A 55 -8.53 -7.09 -0.65
C GLY A 55 -7.56 -5.94 -0.86
N ILE A 56 -6.78 -5.66 0.18
CA ILE A 56 -5.77 -4.59 0.17
C ILE A 56 -4.50 -5.01 0.92
N PHE A 57 -3.35 -4.68 0.36
CA PHE A 57 -2.05 -4.77 1.03
C PHE A 57 -1.43 -3.38 1.18
N THR A 58 -0.41 -3.25 2.02
CA THR A 58 0.31 -1.98 2.15
C THR A 58 1.46 -1.88 1.14
N ALA A 59 1.73 -0.67 0.66
CA ALA A 59 2.86 -0.38 -0.23
C ALA A 59 4.21 -0.82 0.36
N GLU A 60 4.42 -0.61 1.66
CA GLU A 60 5.68 -0.95 2.34
C GLU A 60 5.44 -1.22 3.83
N ILE A 61 6.20 -2.14 4.42
CA ILE A 61 6.12 -2.46 5.85
C ILE A 61 7.01 -1.55 6.72
N GLY A 62 6.78 -0.24 6.62
CA GLY A 62 7.54 0.78 7.37
C GLY A 62 6.68 1.97 7.79
N GLY A 63 6.95 2.50 8.98
CA GLY A 63 6.34 3.75 9.48
C GLY A 63 4.81 3.76 9.39
N ALA A 64 4.25 4.88 8.93
CA ALA A 64 2.81 5.03 8.76
C ALA A 64 2.25 4.16 7.62
N ASN A 65 3.02 3.96 6.55
CA ASN A 65 2.60 3.15 5.40
C ASN A 65 2.28 1.71 5.83
N GLY A 66 3.06 1.11 6.72
CA GLY A 66 2.80 -0.25 7.23
C GLY A 66 1.40 -0.45 7.85
N MET A 67 0.72 0.63 8.26
CA MET A 67 -0.63 0.59 8.84
C MET A 67 -1.75 0.89 7.83
N ILE A 68 -1.45 1.36 6.63
CA ILE A 68 -2.46 1.84 5.66
C ILE A 68 -3.36 0.72 5.17
N GLY A 69 -2.80 -0.46 4.88
CA GLY A 69 -3.59 -1.62 4.49
C GLY A 69 -4.65 -1.98 5.55
N LEU A 70 -4.28 -1.92 6.83
CA LEU A 70 -5.20 -2.17 7.94
C LEU A 70 -6.30 -1.11 8.02
N LEU A 71 -5.93 0.17 7.92
CA LEU A 71 -6.86 1.29 7.99
C LEU A 71 -7.89 1.22 6.86
N VAL A 72 -7.43 1.11 5.62
CA VAL A 72 -8.33 1.08 4.45
C VAL A 72 -9.20 -0.18 4.45
N ALA A 73 -8.63 -1.35 4.80
CA ALA A 73 -9.42 -2.58 4.92
C ALA A 73 -10.54 -2.45 5.94
N ALA A 74 -10.27 -1.83 7.10
CA ALA A 74 -11.25 -1.62 8.14
C ALA A 74 -12.36 -0.65 7.69
N MET A 75 -12.02 0.47 7.05
CA MET A 75 -12.98 1.47 6.58
C MET A 75 -13.87 0.94 5.44
N LYS A 76 -13.28 0.21 4.49
CA LYS A 76 -13.98 -0.35 3.32
C LYS A 76 -14.66 -1.70 3.60
N ASN A 77 -14.42 -2.29 4.79
CA ASN A 77 -14.90 -3.61 5.20
C ASN A 77 -14.44 -4.77 4.27
N ILE A 78 -13.21 -4.69 3.77
CA ILE A 78 -12.58 -5.72 2.93
C ILE A 78 -11.47 -6.46 3.70
N PHE A 79 -10.78 -7.38 3.03
CA PHE A 79 -9.69 -8.13 3.65
C PHE A 79 -8.38 -7.35 3.56
N CYS A 80 -7.61 -7.34 4.65
CA CYS A 80 -6.22 -6.92 4.60
C CYS A 80 -5.36 -8.15 4.32
N ILE A 81 -4.49 -8.10 3.31
CA ILE A 81 -3.55 -9.17 3.03
C ILE A 81 -2.38 -9.06 4.00
N ASP A 82 -1.99 -10.18 4.58
CA ASP A 82 -0.76 -10.29 5.35
C ASP A 82 0.45 -10.27 4.43
N GLY A 83 0.88 -9.07 4.08
CA GLY A 83 2.00 -8.81 3.20
C GLY A 83 2.08 -7.34 2.79
N ASP A 84 3.17 -7.00 2.10
CA ASP A 84 3.39 -5.67 1.56
C ASP A 84 4.12 -5.74 0.21
N ALA A 85 4.20 -4.61 -0.50
CA ALA A 85 4.81 -4.62 -1.84
C ALA A 85 6.35 -4.68 -1.83
N MET A 86 7.03 -4.31 -0.74
CA MET A 86 8.48 -4.06 -0.73
C MET A 86 9.29 -4.90 0.30
N GLY A 87 8.67 -5.39 1.36
CA GLY A 87 9.29 -6.06 2.51
C GLY A 87 10.01 -5.13 3.50
N ARG A 88 10.15 -3.85 3.16
CA ARG A 88 10.74 -2.75 3.95
C ARG A 88 10.46 -1.41 3.27
N ALA A 89 10.87 -0.30 3.89
CA ALA A 89 10.75 1.01 3.25
C ALA A 89 11.87 1.29 2.25
N PHE A 90 11.48 1.72 1.04
CA PHE A 90 12.36 2.12 -0.05
C PHE A 90 11.83 3.37 -0.78
N PRO A 91 12.71 4.19 -1.38
CA PRO A 91 12.30 5.50 -1.91
C PRO A 91 11.44 5.47 -3.19
N TYR A 92 11.54 4.43 -4.02
CA TYR A 92 10.96 4.41 -5.36
C TYR A 92 10.01 3.23 -5.60
N LEU A 93 8.96 3.44 -6.39
CA LEU A 93 7.96 2.46 -6.79
C LEU A 93 8.59 1.29 -7.54
N ASN A 94 9.62 1.51 -8.37
CA ASN A 94 10.31 0.42 -9.08
C ASN A 94 10.98 -0.62 -8.16
N GLN A 95 10.93 -0.42 -6.84
CA GLN A 95 11.43 -1.33 -5.80
C GLN A 95 10.31 -2.20 -5.19
N CYS A 96 9.04 -2.00 -5.55
CA CYS A 96 7.97 -2.94 -5.21
C CYS A 96 8.08 -4.19 -6.07
N LEU A 97 7.82 -5.35 -5.48
CA LEU A 97 7.94 -6.65 -6.14
C LEU A 97 7.03 -6.78 -7.38
N SER A 98 5.81 -6.26 -7.31
CA SER A 98 4.88 -6.20 -8.45
C SER A 98 5.49 -5.51 -9.67
N PHE A 99 6.20 -4.40 -9.47
CA PHE A 99 6.83 -3.66 -10.57
C PHE A 99 8.14 -4.30 -11.02
N ILE A 100 8.90 -4.92 -10.10
CA ILE A 100 10.09 -5.72 -10.44
C ILE A 100 9.71 -6.90 -11.34
N HIS A 101 8.56 -7.52 -11.11
CA HIS A 101 8.03 -8.61 -11.91
C HIS A 101 7.29 -8.15 -13.19
N GLY A 102 7.33 -6.86 -13.49
CA GLY A 102 6.80 -6.31 -14.74
C GLY A 102 5.28 -6.19 -14.80
N LEU A 103 4.59 -6.16 -13.65
CA LEU A 103 3.17 -5.82 -13.65
C LEU A 103 2.97 -4.36 -14.10
N PRO A 104 1.85 -4.06 -14.79
CA PRO A 104 1.56 -2.72 -15.28
C PRO A 104 1.57 -1.66 -14.17
N ALA A 105 1.99 -0.45 -14.50
CA ALA A 105 1.98 0.72 -13.61
C ALA A 105 0.61 1.43 -13.57
N THR A 106 -0.29 1.10 -14.50
CA THR A 106 -1.62 1.69 -14.62
C THR A 106 -2.68 0.59 -14.72
N PRO A 107 -3.94 0.85 -14.31
CA PRO A 107 -4.41 2.11 -13.72
C PRO A 107 -3.97 2.27 -12.27
N SER A 108 -3.55 3.47 -11.89
CA SER A 108 -3.22 3.84 -10.49
C SER A 108 -3.96 5.12 -10.12
N CYS A 109 -4.20 5.37 -8.83
CA CYS A 109 -4.86 6.60 -8.39
C CYS A 109 -4.10 7.28 -7.25
N LEU A 110 -4.09 8.61 -7.25
CA LEU A 110 -3.73 9.41 -6.07
C LEU A 110 -4.92 10.26 -5.61
N CYS A 111 -4.93 10.60 -4.32
CA CYS A 111 -5.91 11.46 -3.70
C CYS A 111 -5.23 12.37 -2.67
N ASP A 112 -5.57 13.64 -2.65
CA ASP A 112 -5.08 14.57 -1.62
C ASP A 112 -6.02 14.71 -0.42
N VAL A 113 -5.59 15.49 0.56
CA VAL A 113 -6.33 15.74 1.82
C VAL A 113 -7.70 16.42 1.62
N ARG A 114 -7.95 17.04 0.45
CA ARG A 114 -9.25 17.64 0.11
C ARG A 114 -10.18 16.64 -0.58
N GLY A 115 -9.71 15.42 -0.86
CA GLY A 115 -10.44 14.41 -1.62
C GLY A 115 -10.31 14.58 -3.14
N GLU A 116 -9.41 15.45 -3.63
CA GLU A 116 -9.22 15.60 -5.06
C GLU A 116 -8.34 14.47 -5.60
N THR A 117 -8.82 13.80 -6.64
CA THR A 117 -8.17 12.59 -7.18
C THR A 117 -7.60 12.79 -8.56
N ILE A 118 -6.51 12.10 -8.87
CA ILE A 118 -5.99 11.92 -10.23
C ILE A 118 -5.79 10.44 -10.45
N ILE A 119 -6.33 9.93 -11.57
CA ILE A 119 -6.11 8.58 -12.02
C ILE A 119 -5.10 8.57 -13.18
N GLY A 120 -4.03 7.80 -13.03
CA GLY A 120 -3.09 7.51 -14.09
C GLY A 120 -3.59 6.32 -14.89
N THR A 121 -4.14 6.58 -16.08
CA THR A 121 -4.65 5.57 -17.02
C THR A 121 -3.99 5.65 -18.39
N ASP A 122 -3.06 6.59 -18.56
CA ASP A 122 -2.44 6.88 -19.84
C ASP A 122 -1.50 5.72 -20.22
N GLU A 123 -1.70 5.19 -21.44
CA GLU A 123 -0.82 4.17 -22.04
C GLU A 123 0.62 4.69 -22.21
N SER A 124 0.82 6.01 -22.20
CA SER A 124 2.16 6.62 -22.19
C SER A 124 2.92 6.41 -20.89
N ILE A 125 2.25 6.04 -19.79
CA ILE A 125 2.88 5.61 -18.54
C ILE A 125 3.17 4.12 -18.65
N SER A 126 4.33 3.81 -19.22
CA SER A 126 4.72 2.45 -19.58
C SER A 126 5.30 1.63 -18.43
N ASN A 127 5.80 2.32 -17.38
CA ASN A 127 6.52 1.68 -16.28
C ASN A 127 6.37 2.45 -14.96
N SER A 128 6.83 1.83 -13.87
CA SER A 128 6.72 2.39 -12.52
C SER A 128 7.52 3.67 -12.31
N GLN A 129 8.62 3.90 -13.05
CA GLN A 129 9.40 5.13 -12.94
C GLN A 129 8.61 6.32 -13.52
N GLU A 130 8.03 6.15 -14.71
CA GLU A 130 7.18 7.19 -15.33
C GLU A 130 5.95 7.50 -14.48
N LEU A 131 5.33 6.46 -13.90
CA LEU A 131 4.23 6.65 -12.95
C LEU A 131 4.67 7.48 -11.75
N GLU A 132 5.83 7.17 -11.19
CA GLU A 132 6.36 7.88 -10.04
C GLU A 132 6.69 9.34 -10.35
N GLU A 133 7.32 9.62 -11.48
CA GLU A 133 7.59 10.98 -11.94
C GLU A 133 6.29 11.78 -12.09
N PHE A 134 5.26 11.16 -12.68
CA PHE A 134 3.93 11.75 -12.80
C PHE A 134 3.29 12.02 -11.44
N PHE A 135 3.20 11.02 -10.56
CA PHE A 135 2.57 11.14 -9.26
C PHE A 135 3.31 12.11 -8.33
N ARG A 136 4.64 12.13 -8.35
CA ARG A 136 5.42 13.11 -7.58
C ARG A 136 5.17 14.53 -8.07
N LYS A 137 5.08 14.75 -9.39
CA LYS A 137 4.74 16.05 -9.96
C LYS A 137 3.36 16.50 -9.50
N GLU A 138 2.37 15.62 -9.51
CA GLU A 138 1.03 15.95 -9.04
C GLU A 138 0.97 16.15 -7.51
N CYS A 139 1.71 15.36 -6.74
CA CYS A 139 1.84 15.51 -5.29
C CYS A 139 2.32 16.91 -4.88
N THR A 140 3.26 17.51 -5.63
CA THR A 140 3.74 18.88 -5.34
C THR A 140 2.64 19.95 -5.45
N LYS A 141 1.68 19.77 -6.35
CA LYS A 141 0.54 20.68 -6.52
C LYS A 141 -0.56 20.46 -5.47
N ARG A 142 -0.48 19.34 -4.76
CA ARG A 142 -1.55 18.81 -3.89
C ARG A 142 -1.19 18.79 -2.42
N GLY A 143 -0.32 19.72 -2.01
CA GLY A 143 0.05 19.87 -0.60
C GLY A 143 1.09 18.86 -0.13
N LEU A 144 1.83 18.22 -1.03
CA LEU A 144 3.01 17.40 -0.73
C LEU A 144 2.73 16.15 0.14
N CYS A 145 1.47 15.75 0.29
CA CYS A 145 1.06 14.51 0.96
C CYS A 145 -0.21 13.99 0.29
N VAL A 146 -0.13 12.84 -0.36
CA VAL A 146 -1.25 12.23 -1.09
C VAL A 146 -1.32 10.73 -0.77
N GLY A 147 -2.54 10.22 -0.61
CA GLY A 147 -2.78 8.78 -0.59
C GLY A 147 -2.73 8.22 -2.01
N VAL A 148 -2.20 7.01 -2.16
CA VAL A 148 -1.98 6.35 -3.44
C VAL A 148 -2.56 4.94 -3.40
N ALA A 149 -3.25 4.58 -4.47
CA ALA A 149 -3.69 3.23 -4.79
C ALA A 149 -2.88 2.72 -5.99
N PHE A 150 -2.25 1.56 -5.81
CA PHE A 150 -1.47 0.87 -6.83
C PHE A 150 -2.38 0.19 -7.86
N PRO A 151 -1.84 -0.29 -8.98
CA PRO A 151 -2.58 -1.09 -9.94
C PRO A 151 -3.15 -2.35 -9.29
N PRO A 152 -4.34 -2.79 -9.74
CA PRO A 152 -4.92 -4.02 -9.25
C PRO A 152 -4.05 -5.21 -9.64
N ILE A 153 -3.93 -6.16 -8.73
CA ILE A 153 -3.30 -7.47 -8.93
C ILE A 153 -4.39 -8.52 -8.73
N HIS A 154 -4.38 -9.55 -9.57
CA HIS A 154 -5.32 -10.67 -9.43
C HIS A 154 -4.92 -11.57 -8.25
N GLY A 155 -5.87 -12.21 -7.58
CA GLY A 155 -5.61 -13.15 -6.47
C GLY A 155 -4.54 -14.19 -6.82
N THR A 156 -4.61 -14.76 -8.02
CA THR A 156 -3.64 -15.74 -8.55
C THR A 156 -2.21 -15.23 -8.66
N GLN A 157 -2.00 -13.91 -8.64
CA GLN A 157 -0.69 -13.28 -8.78
C GLN A 157 -0.09 -12.85 -7.43
N LEU A 158 -0.84 -12.92 -6.33
CA LEU A 158 -0.40 -12.35 -5.04
C LEU A 158 0.89 -12.96 -4.52
N GLU A 159 0.96 -14.29 -4.41
CA GLU A 159 2.11 -14.96 -3.79
C GLU A 159 3.44 -14.64 -4.49
N GLU A 160 3.40 -14.39 -5.79
CA GLU A 160 4.58 -14.06 -6.58
C GLU A 160 4.87 -12.55 -6.60
N ASN A 161 3.89 -11.67 -6.36
CA ASN A 161 4.03 -10.23 -6.63
C ASN A 161 3.98 -9.33 -5.39
N ILE A 162 3.82 -9.90 -4.20
CA ILE A 162 3.99 -9.20 -2.92
C ILE A 162 4.90 -9.99 -1.99
N LEU A 163 5.40 -9.34 -0.93
CA LEU A 163 6.17 -9.99 0.14
C LEU A 163 5.18 -10.54 1.18
N PRO A 164 5.05 -11.86 1.30
CA PRO A 164 4.07 -12.46 2.21
C PRO A 164 4.50 -12.33 3.68
N TYR A 165 3.50 -12.32 4.57
CA TYR A 165 3.66 -12.40 6.03
C TYR A 165 4.42 -11.25 6.71
N SER A 166 4.67 -10.15 5.99
CA SER A 166 5.44 -9.03 6.52
C SER A 166 4.71 -8.29 7.65
N LEU A 167 3.37 -8.23 7.58
CA LEU A 167 2.54 -7.64 8.62
C LEU A 167 2.55 -8.48 9.90
N SER A 168 2.34 -9.79 9.78
CA SER A 168 2.46 -10.72 10.92
C SER A 168 3.86 -10.69 11.52
N ARG A 169 4.92 -10.66 10.70
CA ARG A 169 6.29 -10.48 11.20
C ARG A 169 6.44 -9.19 12.00
N ALA A 170 5.94 -8.07 11.48
CA ALA A 170 5.99 -6.78 12.19
C ALA A 170 5.23 -6.83 13.52
N TRP A 171 4.08 -7.52 13.56
CA TRP A 171 3.32 -7.73 14.79
C TRP A 171 4.12 -8.49 15.85
N PHE A 172 4.70 -9.65 15.50
CA PHE A 172 5.47 -10.46 16.46
C PHE A 172 6.73 -9.75 16.97
N LEU A 173 7.43 -9.01 16.10
CA LEU A 173 8.57 -8.19 16.53
C LEU A 173 8.13 -7.07 17.47
N GLY A 174 6.99 -6.42 17.18
CA GLY A 174 6.40 -5.38 18.02
C GLY A 174 5.99 -5.91 19.39
N GLU A 175 5.35 -7.08 19.43
CA GLU A 175 4.95 -7.78 20.66
C GLU A 175 6.18 -8.15 21.51
N ALA A 176 7.22 -8.74 20.89
CA ALA A 176 8.46 -9.08 21.58
C ALA A 176 9.10 -7.85 22.24
N LYS A 177 9.22 -6.74 21.48
CA LYS A 177 9.72 -5.46 22.02
C LYS A 177 8.85 -4.94 23.16
N PHE A 178 7.52 -5.00 23.02
CA PHE A 178 6.58 -4.44 23.99
C PHE A 178 6.62 -5.18 25.34
N ASN A 179 6.70 -6.51 25.28
CA ASN A 179 6.69 -7.38 26.45
C ASN A 179 8.05 -7.50 27.15
N HIS A 180 9.16 -7.24 26.46
CA HIS A 180 10.52 -7.42 26.97
C HIS A 180 11.28 -6.09 27.14
N ARG A 181 10.90 -5.26 28.12
CA ARG A 181 11.48 -3.90 28.26
C ARG A 181 12.95 -3.85 28.68
N ILE A 182 13.45 -4.90 29.36
CA ILE A 182 14.84 -4.95 29.87
C ILE A 182 15.79 -5.56 28.84
N ASP A 183 15.35 -6.60 28.12
CA ASP A 183 16.13 -7.35 27.13
C ASP A 183 15.56 -7.22 25.70
N ALA A 184 14.97 -6.06 25.38
CA ALA A 184 14.20 -5.83 24.15
C ALA A 184 14.95 -6.23 22.87
N ILE A 185 16.25 -5.92 22.80
CA ILE A 185 17.09 -6.23 21.62
C ILE A 185 17.17 -7.74 21.42
N GLN A 186 17.47 -8.48 22.48
CA GLN A 186 17.58 -9.94 22.45
C GLN A 186 16.22 -10.59 22.20
N ALA A 187 15.15 -10.05 22.76
CA ALA A 187 13.79 -10.54 22.51
C ALA A 187 13.39 -10.40 21.04
N VAL A 188 13.62 -9.22 20.44
CA VAL A 188 13.37 -8.98 19.02
C VAL A 188 14.24 -9.89 18.14
N ALA A 189 15.53 -10.04 18.47
CA ALA A 189 16.45 -10.90 17.71
C ALA A 189 16.11 -12.40 17.77
N ARG A 190 15.38 -12.86 18.80
CA ARG A 190 14.86 -14.24 18.88
C ARG A 190 13.55 -14.45 18.11
N ALA A 191 12.78 -13.38 17.93
CA ALA A 191 11.46 -13.42 17.30
C ALA A 191 11.50 -13.26 15.78
N GLY A 192 12.55 -12.64 15.25
CA GLY A 192 12.79 -12.46 13.80
C GLY A 192 13.71 -13.52 13.23
#